data_AF-F0S447-F1
#
_entry.id   AF-F0S447-F1
#
_cell.length_a   1.000
_cell.length_b   1.000
_cell.length_c   1.000
_cell.angle_alpha   90.00
_cell.angle_beta   90.00
_cell.angle_gamma   90.00
#
_symmetry.space_group_name_H-M   'P 1'
#
loop_
_entity.id
_entity.type
_entity.pdbx_description
1 polymer ?
#
loop_
_entity_poly.entity_id
_entity_poly.type
_entity_poly.pdbx_seq_one_letter_code
_entity_poly.pdbx_strand_id
1 'polypeptide(L)'
;MVSRIGNIAQIDFLGIAVRITLTALKFFLATALILSIIDLFIKTYRSYPHIDEIFENVIGGVFSIFILVELVKGITDFINIRRIRITTVIDFTIIFILRELTISLYQHEVKNLISFSIATLLLVICRVASIRFSPGNPFKLKLKQNEKEVQNV
;
A
#
# COMPACT_ATOMS: atom_id res chain seq x y z
N MET A 1 6.43 -14.10 -40.45
CA MET A 1 7.02 -14.85 -39.31
C MET A 1 8.01 -14.01 -38.47
N VAL A 2 8.62 -12.94 -39.02
CA VAL A 2 9.60 -12.08 -38.32
C VAL A 2 8.98 -11.06 -37.33
N SER A 3 7.75 -10.58 -37.59
CA SER A 3 7.09 -9.56 -36.74
C SER A 3 6.75 -10.06 -35.31
N ARG A 4 6.64 -11.39 -35.12
CA ARG A 4 6.22 -11.98 -33.83
C ARG A 4 7.36 -12.13 -32.81
N ILE A 5 8.63 -12.03 -33.23
CA ILE A 5 9.82 -12.24 -32.38
C ILE A 5 10.22 -10.93 -31.64
N GLY A 6 10.06 -9.77 -32.29
CA GLY A 6 10.37 -8.46 -31.67
C GLY A 6 9.50 -8.14 -30.45
N ASN A 7 8.24 -8.59 -30.45
CA ASN A 7 7.31 -8.34 -29.34
C ASN A 7 7.66 -9.15 -28.08
N ILE A 8 8.24 -10.35 -28.24
CA ILE A 8 8.60 -11.22 -27.11
C ILE A 8 9.83 -10.67 -26.39
N ALA A 9 10.84 -10.23 -27.14
CA ALA A 9 12.05 -9.60 -26.59
C ALA A 9 11.76 -8.24 -25.92
N GLN A 10 10.82 -7.44 -26.45
CA GLN A 10 10.41 -6.18 -25.81
C GLN A 10 9.66 -6.39 -24.49
N ILE A 11 8.80 -7.41 -24.39
CA ILE A 11 8.08 -7.74 -23.15
C ILE A 11 9.06 -8.19 -22.04
N ASP A 12 10.10 -8.94 -22.40
CA ASP A 12 11.14 -9.38 -21.45
C ASP A 12 12.04 -8.22 -20.99
N PHE A 13 12.45 -7.34 -21.91
CA PHE A 13 13.23 -6.14 -21.57
C PHE A 13 12.47 -5.20 -20.64
N LEU A 14 11.19 -4.95 -20.92
CA LEU A 14 10.32 -4.13 -20.07
C LEU A 14 10.21 -4.72 -18.66
N GLY A 15 10.05 -6.04 -18.55
CA GLY A 15 9.97 -6.72 -17.26
C GLY A 15 11.26 -6.62 -16.44
N ILE A 16 12.42 -6.68 -17.08
CA ILE A 16 13.73 -6.51 -16.43
C ILE A 16 13.93 -5.08 -15.97
N ALA A 17 13.64 -4.10 -16.83
CA ALA A 17 13.74 -2.68 -16.50
C ALA A 17 12.86 -2.31 -15.30
N VAL A 18 11.59 -2.75 -15.29
CA VAL A 18 10.67 -2.51 -14.17
C VAL A 18 11.20 -3.12 -12.86
N ARG A 19 11.73 -4.35 -12.89
CA ARG A 19 12.28 -4.99 -11.69
C ARG A 19 13.51 -4.24 -11.15
N ILE A 20 14.41 -3.80 -12.02
CA ILE A 20 15.59 -3.03 -11.63
C ILE A 20 15.16 -1.70 -10.99
N THR A 21 14.26 -0.96 -11.64
CA THR A 21 13.74 0.31 -11.13
C THR A 21 13.09 0.15 -9.76
N LEU A 22 12.24 -0.86 -9.57
CA LEU A 22 11.57 -1.10 -8.29
C LEU A 22 12.54 -1.57 -7.20
N THR A 23 13.55 -2.34 -7.56
CA THR A 23 14.59 -2.77 -6.61
C THR A 23 15.41 -1.57 -6.14
N ALA A 24 15.79 -0.68 -7.07
CA ALA A 24 16.47 0.57 -6.76
C ALA A 24 15.60 1.49 -5.89
N LEU A 25 14.30 1.61 -6.22
CA LEU A 25 13.34 2.39 -5.42
C LEU A 25 13.21 1.82 -4.00
N LYS A 26 13.11 0.49 -3.85
CA LYS A 26 13.05 -0.16 -2.53
C LYS A 26 14.31 0.13 -1.72
N PHE A 27 15.48 0.05 -2.35
CA PHE A 27 16.75 0.36 -1.70
C PHE A 27 16.79 1.82 -1.24
N PHE A 28 16.40 2.76 -2.11
CA PHE A 28 16.28 4.17 -1.76
C PHE A 28 15.35 4.40 -0.56
N LEU A 29 14.16 3.81 -0.57
CA LEU A 29 13.21 3.94 0.54
C LEU A 29 13.74 3.32 1.84
N ALA A 30 14.44 2.18 1.76
CA ALA A 30 15.08 1.57 2.92
C ALA A 30 16.15 2.48 3.52
N THR A 31 16.97 3.13 2.67
CA THR A 31 17.96 4.11 3.15
C THR A 31 17.29 5.34 3.76
N ALA A 32 16.23 5.86 3.15
CA ALA A 32 15.45 6.95 3.70
C ALA A 32 14.90 6.59 5.09
N LEU A 33 14.50 5.33 5.30
CA LEU A 33 13.93 4.87 6.57
C LEU A 33 14.97 4.85 7.68
N ILE A 34 16.18 4.40 7.37
CA ILE A 34 17.32 4.47 8.29
C ILE A 34 17.63 5.94 8.63
N LEU A 35 17.67 6.82 7.63
CA LEU A 35 17.92 8.25 7.84
C LEU A 35 16.83 8.91 8.70
N SER A 36 15.55 8.57 8.50
CA SER A 36 14.45 9.09 9.31
C SER A 36 14.54 8.65 10.77
N ILE A 37 14.94 7.40 11.03
CA ILE A 37 15.16 6.91 12.39
C ILE A 37 16.31 7.68 13.04
N ILE A 38 17.43 7.88 12.33
CA ILE A 38 18.57 8.64 12.85
C ILE A 38 18.17 10.10 13.15
N ASP A 39 17.46 10.75 12.23
CA ASP A 39 16.98 12.12 12.42
C ASP A 39 16.07 12.26 13.65
N LEU A 40 15.18 11.28 13.86
CA LEU A 40 14.33 11.20 15.05
C LEU A 40 15.17 11.16 16.33
N PHE A 41 16.14 10.27 16.41
CA PHE A 41 17.02 10.17 17.58
C PHE A 41 17.81 11.47 17.83
N ILE A 42 18.34 12.10 16.77
CA ILE A 42 19.10 13.36 16.89
C ILE A 42 18.19 14.48 17.41
N LYS A 43 16.98 14.64 16.86
CA LYS A 43 16.02 15.67 17.29
C LYS A 43 15.60 15.46 18.73
N THR A 44 15.22 14.23 19.10
CA THR A 44 14.84 13.88 20.47
C THR A 44 15.98 14.13 21.46
N TYR A 45 17.22 13.78 21.12
CA TYR A 45 18.38 14.02 21.98
C TYR A 45 18.66 15.52 22.17
N ARG A 46 18.53 16.33 21.12
CA ARG A 46 18.77 17.79 21.16
C ARG A 46 17.69 18.56 21.92
N SER A 47 16.45 18.07 21.94
CA SER A 47 15.35 18.74 22.66
C SER A 47 15.40 18.51 24.18
N TYR A 48 16.34 17.73 24.72
CA TYR A 48 16.48 17.59 26.17
C TYR A 48 16.88 18.93 26.83
N PRO A 49 16.20 19.38 27.91
CA PRO A 49 15.20 18.69 28.72
C PRO A 49 13.73 19.05 28.43
N HIS A 50 13.42 19.72 27.32
CA HIS A 50 12.05 20.13 26.96
C HIS A 50 11.20 18.92 26.58
N ILE A 51 10.45 18.39 27.55
CA ILE A 51 9.66 17.17 27.41
C ILE A 51 8.59 17.31 26.31
N ASP A 52 7.93 18.46 26.22
CA ASP A 52 6.88 18.70 25.22
C ASP A 52 7.43 18.61 23.78
N GLU A 53 8.59 19.22 23.53
CA GLU A 53 9.27 19.13 22.23
C GLU A 53 9.77 17.72 21.93
N ILE A 54 10.19 16.96 22.95
CA ILE A 54 10.56 15.56 22.79
C ILE A 54 9.35 14.75 22.32
N PHE A 55 8.19 14.90 22.94
CA PHE A 55 6.98 14.20 22.54
C PHE A 55 6.55 14.58 21.12
N GLU A 56 6.55 15.87 20.78
CA GLU A 56 6.18 16.34 19.45
C GLU A 56 7.11 15.77 18.37
N ASN A 57 8.42 15.81 18.61
CA ASN A 57 9.42 15.26 17.70
C ASN A 57 9.30 13.74 17.55
N VAL A 58 9.10 13.01 18.65
CA VAL A 58 8.93 11.54 18.63
C VAL A 58 7.70 11.16 17.82
N ILE A 59 6.56 11.79 18.11
CA ILE A 59 5.30 11.44 17.49
C ILE A 59 5.32 11.82 16.00
N GLY A 60 5.77 13.03 15.65
CA GLY A 60 5.95 13.44 14.26
C GLY A 60 6.95 12.58 13.47
N GLY A 61 8.03 12.15 14.11
CA GLY A 61 9.03 11.27 13.50
C GLY A 61 8.53 9.85 13.26
N VAL A 62 7.84 9.25 14.24
CA VAL A 62 7.22 7.92 14.08
C VAL A 62 6.18 7.94 12.96
N PHE A 63 5.37 9.00 12.89
CA PHE A 63 4.40 9.18 11.81
C PHE A 63 5.03 9.35 10.43
N SER A 64 6.20 9.97 10.34
CA SER A 64 6.97 10.07 9.10
C SER A 64 7.50 8.71 8.66
N ILE A 65 8.04 7.92 9.60
CA ILE A 65 8.51 6.55 9.35
C ILE A 65 7.35 5.66 8.89
N PHE A 66 6.15 5.85 9.47
CA PHE A 66 4.97 5.08 9.10
C PHE A 66 4.58 5.23 7.63
N ILE A 67 4.58 6.45 7.08
CA ILE A 67 4.38 6.66 5.62
C ILE A 67 5.37 5.83 4.84
N LEU A 68 6.64 5.90 5.24
CA LEU A 68 7.72 5.31 4.48
C LEU A 68 7.65 3.78 4.48
N VAL A 69 7.30 3.17 5.61
CA VAL A 69 7.01 1.72 5.70
C VAL A 69 5.85 1.35 4.78
N GLU A 70 4.79 2.17 4.74
CA GLU A 70 3.61 1.92 3.92
C GLU A 70 3.93 1.96 2.42
N LEU A 71 4.75 2.93 1.98
CA LEU A 71 5.25 3.00 0.61
C LEU A 71 6.10 1.78 0.26
N VAL A 72 7.01 1.37 1.17
CA VAL A 72 7.85 0.17 0.97
C VAL A 72 6.98 -1.09 0.84
N LYS A 73 5.95 -1.24 1.67
CA LYS A 73 5.00 -2.37 1.55
C LYS A 73 4.25 -2.34 0.23
N GLY A 74 3.69 -1.19 -0.18
CA GLY A 74 2.99 -1.04 -1.45
C GLY A 74 3.85 -1.45 -2.66
N ILE A 75 5.12 -1.06 -2.66
CA ILE A 75 6.09 -1.41 -3.72
C ILE A 75 6.49 -2.88 -3.65
N THR A 76 6.71 -3.42 -2.45
CA THR A 76 7.12 -4.83 -2.29
C THR A 76 6.00 -5.79 -2.72
N ASP A 77 4.75 -5.46 -2.40
CA ASP A 77 3.59 -6.25 -2.79
C ASP A 77 3.37 -6.28 -4.31
N PHE A 78 3.69 -5.17 -5.00
CA PHE A 78 3.71 -5.14 -6.45
C PHE A 78 4.71 -6.17 -7.04
N ILE A 79 5.91 -6.27 -6.46
CA ILE A 79 6.97 -7.16 -6.95
C ILE A 79 6.58 -8.63 -6.79
N ASN A 80 6.03 -9.01 -5.62
CA ASN A 80 5.80 -10.42 -5.30
C ASN A 80 4.68 -11.06 -6.12
N ILE A 81 3.57 -10.35 -6.32
CA ILE A 81 2.35 -10.95 -6.89
C ILE A 81 2.31 -10.76 -8.42
N ARG A 82 3.16 -9.88 -8.98
CA ARG A 82 3.09 -9.40 -10.39
C ARG A 82 1.69 -8.90 -10.80
N ARG A 83 0.79 -8.73 -9.83
CA ARG A 83 -0.58 -8.24 -9.93
C ARG A 83 -0.93 -7.57 -8.62
N ILE A 84 -1.41 -6.34 -8.70
CA ILE A 84 -1.91 -5.63 -7.54
C ILE A 84 -3.34 -6.12 -7.27
N ARG A 85 -3.58 -6.82 -6.16
CA ARG A 85 -4.95 -7.12 -5.74
C ARG A 85 -5.58 -5.84 -5.20
N ILE A 86 -6.77 -5.48 -5.68
CA ILE A 86 -7.51 -4.28 -5.22
C ILE A 86 -7.67 -4.30 -3.70
N THR A 87 -7.90 -5.48 -3.12
CA THR A 87 -7.98 -5.69 -1.67
C THR A 87 -6.72 -5.22 -0.92
N THR A 88 -5.54 -5.50 -1.48
CA THR A 88 -4.25 -5.13 -0.89
C THR A 88 -4.03 -3.62 -0.95
N VAL A 89 -4.41 -2.97 -2.04
CA VAL A 89 -4.33 -1.50 -2.15
C VAL A 89 -5.27 -0.84 -1.17
N ILE A 90 -6.50 -1.35 -1.04
CA ILE A 90 -7.47 -0.82 -0.09
C ILE A 90 -6.94 -0.97 1.34
N ASP A 91 -6.36 -2.12 1.68
CA ASP A 91 -5.76 -2.36 3.00
C ASP A 91 -4.67 -1.31 3.31
N PHE A 92 -3.76 -1.07 2.37
CA PHE A 92 -2.72 -0.05 2.55
C PHE A 92 -3.27 1.39 2.61
N THR A 93 -4.29 1.66 1.81
CA THR A 93 -4.91 3.00 1.80
C THR A 93 -5.64 3.28 3.11
N ILE A 94 -6.32 2.29 3.70
CA ILE A 94 -6.96 2.42 5.01
C ILE A 94 -5.90 2.77 6.06
N ILE A 95 -4.79 2.03 6.08
CA ILE A 95 -3.69 2.27 7.01
C ILE A 95 -3.11 3.68 6.84
N PHE A 96 -2.93 4.14 5.61
CA PHE A 96 -2.45 5.48 5.29
C PHE A 96 -3.39 6.58 5.79
N ILE A 97 -4.70 6.45 5.58
CA ILE A 97 -5.68 7.44 6.06
C ILE A 97 -5.76 7.45 7.59
N LEU A 98 -5.72 6.28 8.24
CA LEU A 98 -5.70 6.19 9.70
C LEU A 98 -4.49 6.91 10.30
N ARG A 99 -3.32 6.83 9.65
CA ARG A 99 -2.14 7.61 10.04
C ARG A 99 -2.41 9.10 9.96
N GLU A 100 -2.97 9.56 8.86
CA GLU A 100 -3.24 10.99 8.67
C GLU A 100 -4.25 11.52 9.70
N LEU A 101 -5.28 10.71 10.00
CA LEU A 101 -6.24 11.01 11.06
C LEU A 101 -5.57 11.11 12.44
N THR A 102 -4.66 10.18 12.74
CA THR A 102 -3.92 10.19 14.03
C THR A 102 -3.03 11.43 14.16
N ILE A 103 -2.44 11.89 13.06
CA ILE A 103 -1.60 13.09 13.04
C ILE A 103 -2.40 14.36 13.20
N SER A 104 -3.49 14.49 12.43
CA SER A 104 -4.38 15.63 12.58
C SER A 104 -4.93 15.72 14.00
N LEU A 105 -5.24 14.58 14.64
CA LEU A 105 -5.62 14.56 16.06
C LEU A 105 -4.49 15.03 16.97
N TYR A 106 -3.26 14.54 16.75
CA TYR A 106 -2.11 14.89 17.57
C TYR A 106 -1.69 16.37 17.43
N GLN A 107 -1.69 16.89 16.20
CA GLN A 107 -1.38 18.29 15.91
C GLN A 107 -2.56 19.25 16.23
N HIS A 108 -3.65 18.72 16.76
CA HIS A 108 -4.89 19.45 17.04
C HIS A 108 -5.47 20.18 15.81
N GLU A 109 -5.11 19.74 14.62
CA GLU A 109 -5.61 20.26 13.35
C GLU A 109 -6.94 19.58 12.98
N VAL A 110 -8.03 20.11 13.51
CA VAL A 110 -9.38 19.58 13.28
C VAL A 110 -9.95 19.82 11.88
N LYS A 111 -9.28 20.62 11.04
CA LYS A 111 -9.81 21.07 9.75
C LYS A 111 -10.16 19.93 8.80
N ASN A 112 -9.40 18.82 8.85
CA ASN A 112 -9.52 17.73 7.89
C ASN A 112 -10.14 16.45 8.48
N LEU A 113 -10.50 16.45 9.77
CA LEU A 113 -10.97 15.26 10.49
C LEU A 113 -12.22 14.62 9.87
N ILE A 114 -13.17 15.44 9.44
CA ILE A 114 -14.41 14.98 8.80
C ILE A 114 -14.11 14.33 7.45
N SER A 115 -13.20 14.92 6.67
CA SER A 115 -12.80 14.38 5.37
C SER A 115 -12.14 13.01 5.50
N PHE A 116 -11.19 12.86 6.43
CA PHE A 116 -10.52 11.58 6.68
C PHE A 116 -11.47 10.52 7.25
N SER A 117 -12.44 10.92 8.08
CA SER A 117 -13.45 10.01 8.61
C SER A 117 -14.36 9.47 7.49
N ILE A 118 -14.84 10.34 6.59
CA ILE A 118 -15.64 9.94 5.43
C ILE A 118 -14.83 9.07 4.48
N ALA A 119 -13.58 9.43 4.19
CA ALA A 119 -12.71 8.65 3.32
C ALA A 119 -12.44 7.25 3.89
N THR A 120 -12.20 7.14 5.20
CA THR A 120 -12.03 5.85 5.89
C THR A 120 -13.28 5.00 5.77
N LEU A 121 -14.46 5.59 6.01
CA LEU A 121 -15.74 4.88 5.90
C LEU A 121 -15.98 4.35 4.48
N LEU A 122 -15.73 5.17 3.45
CA LEU A 122 -15.85 4.76 2.05
C LEU A 122 -14.89 3.62 1.70
N LEU A 123 -13.64 3.67 2.18
CA LEU A 123 -12.66 2.60 1.95
C LEU A 123 -13.06 1.29 2.60
N VAL A 124 -13.62 1.31 3.82
CA VAL A 124 -14.13 0.10 4.48
C VAL A 124 -15.28 -0.50 3.67
N ILE A 125 -16.19 0.32 3.14
CA ILE A 125 -17.27 -0.16 2.25
C ILE A 125 -16.67 -0.79 0.98
N CYS A 126 -15.71 -0.12 0.33
CA CYS A 126 -15.00 -0.66 -0.82
C CYS A 126 -14.29 -1.98 -0.50
N ARG A 127 -13.71 -2.13 0.70
CA ARG A 127 -13.05 -3.35 1.14
C ARG A 127 -14.03 -4.51 1.24
N VAL A 128 -15.16 -4.28 1.91
CA VAL A 128 -16.23 -5.28 2.08
C VAL A 128 -16.81 -5.67 0.72
N ALA A 129 -17.08 -4.69 -0.14
CA ALA A 129 -17.56 -4.92 -1.50
C ALA A 129 -16.56 -5.73 -2.33
N SER A 130 -15.26 -5.41 -2.26
CA SER A 130 -14.21 -6.12 -2.98
C SER A 130 -14.10 -7.60 -2.57
N ILE A 131 -14.34 -7.91 -1.29
CA ILE A 131 -14.41 -9.31 -0.79
C ILE A 131 -15.67 -10.01 -1.31
N ARG A 132 -16.84 -9.37 -1.16
CA ARG A 132 -18.15 -9.95 -1.53
C ARG A 132 -18.31 -10.19 -3.02
N PHE A 133 -17.78 -9.29 -3.86
CA PHE A 133 -17.98 -9.29 -5.30
C PHE A 133 -16.76 -9.78 -6.09
N SER A 134 -15.73 -10.32 -5.43
CA SER A 134 -14.55 -10.88 -6.12
C SER A 134 -14.98 -11.96 -7.12
N PRO A 135 -14.91 -11.73 -8.44
CA PRO A 135 -15.40 -12.67 -9.45
C PRO A 135 -14.33 -13.74 -9.65
N GLY A 136 -14.27 -14.69 -8.72
CA GLY A 136 -13.21 -15.68 -8.64
C GLY A 136 -13.66 -17.00 -8.00
N ASN A 137 -14.92 -17.37 -8.13
CA ASN A 137 -15.42 -18.66 -7.66
C ASN A 137 -15.45 -19.64 -8.85
N PRO A 138 -14.34 -20.33 -9.21
CA PRO A 138 -14.33 -21.35 -10.27
C PRO A 138 -15.35 -22.46 -9.99
N PHE A 139 -15.80 -22.60 -8.74
CA PHE A 139 -16.81 -23.55 -8.32
C PHE A 139 -18.21 -23.25 -8.89
N LYS A 140 -18.60 -21.97 -9.05
CA LYS A 140 -19.93 -21.62 -9.62
C LYS A 140 -20.02 -21.86 -11.13
N LEU A 141 -18.89 -21.84 -11.84
CA LEU A 141 -18.85 -22.10 -13.28
C LEU A 141 -18.91 -23.61 -13.58
N LYS A 142 -18.28 -24.44 -12.74
CA LYS A 142 -18.35 -25.90 -12.88
C LYS A 142 -19.74 -26.47 -12.57
N LEU A 143 -20.45 -25.94 -11.58
CA LEU A 143 -21.83 -26.37 -11.27
C LEU A 143 -22.80 -26.05 -12.42
N LYS A 144 -22.67 -24.86 -13.04
CA LYS A 144 -23.49 -24.46 -14.18
C LYS A 144 -23.17 -25.22 -15.48
N GLN A 145 -22.00 -25.85 -15.58
CA GLN A 145 -21.64 -26.75 -16.69
C GLN A 145 -22.13 -28.17 -16.45
N ASN A 146 -22.00 -28.70 -15.23
CA ASN A 146 -22.53 -30.02 -14.86
C ASN A 146 -24.06 -30.08 -14.98
N GLU A 147 -24.80 -29.03 -14.57
CA GLU A 147 -26.26 -29.01 -14.78
C GLU A 147 -26.65 -29.02 -16.26
N LYS A 148 -25.83 -28.43 -17.14
CA LYS A 148 -26.10 -28.41 -18.59
C LYS A 148 -25.77 -29.74 -19.29
N GLU A 149 -24.79 -30.50 -18.79
CA GLU A 149 -24.50 -31.84 -19.30
C GLU A 149 -25.55 -32.86 -18.84
N VAL A 150 -26.08 -32.74 -17.62
CA VAL A 150 -27.12 -33.65 -17.10
C VAL A 150 -28.49 -33.40 -17.74
N GLN A 151 -28.77 -32.19 -18.24
CA GLN A 151 -30.02 -31.89 -18.97
C GLN A 151 -30.00 -32.25 -20.46
N ASN A 152 -28.84 -32.59 -21.02
CA ASN A 152 -28.67 -33.00 -22.42
C ASN A 152 -28.52 -34.53 -22.59
N VAL A 153 -28.78 -35.31 -21.53
CA VAL A 153 -28.90 -36.78 -21.53
C VAL A 153 -30.34 -37.15 -21.20
#